data_AF-A0A4R4T5I2-F1
#
_entry.id   AF-A0A4R4T5I2-F1
#
_cell.length_a   1.000
_cell.length_b   1.000
_cell.length_c   1.000
_cell.angle_alpha   90.00
_cell.angle_beta   90.00
_cell.angle_gamma   90.00
#
_symmetry.space_group_name_H-M   'P 1'
#
loop_
_entity.id
_entity.type
_entity.pdbx_description
1 polymer ?
#
loop_
_entity_poly.entity_id
_entity_poly.type
_entity_poly.pdbx_seq_one_letter_code
_entity_poly.pdbx_strand_id
1 'polypeptide(L)'
;MDAPEAAAPVTTSAAKPDGCAAVGNDQSIPSTAPNQVYWKRFEGVALPFSSSVGPLEVKGDVARCYEHTPRGALFAAVQISVRLDRSARWRE
;
A
#
# COMPACT_ATOMS: atom_id res chain seq x y z
N MET A 1 -0.03 51.85 8.69
CA MET A 1 0.91 50.92 8.03
C MET A 1 1.69 50.24 9.14
N ASP A 2 1.67 48.93 9.38
CA ASP A 2 1.11 47.78 8.66
C ASP A 2 1.06 46.62 9.68
N ALA A 3 0.03 45.77 9.63
CA ALA A 3 -0.05 44.55 10.44
C ALA A 3 0.67 43.41 9.70
N PRO A 4 1.30 42.42 10.37
CA PRO A 4 1.89 41.31 9.63
C PRO A 4 0.77 40.44 9.05
N GLU A 5 0.68 40.44 7.73
CA GLU A 5 -0.21 39.58 6.96
C GLU A 5 0.16 38.11 7.24
N ALA A 6 -0.80 37.36 7.77
CA ALA A 6 -0.67 35.93 7.97
C ALA A 6 -0.42 35.26 6.61
N ALA A 7 0.79 34.73 6.41
CA ALA A 7 1.11 33.94 5.24
C ALA A 7 0.13 32.77 5.16
N ALA A 8 -0.71 32.77 4.13
CA ALA A 8 -1.60 31.67 3.81
C ALA A 8 -0.81 30.35 3.73
N PRO A 9 -1.37 29.21 4.16
CA PRO A 9 -0.70 27.94 3.95
C PRO A 9 -0.52 27.75 2.46
N VAL A 10 0.73 27.64 2.01
CA VAL A 10 1.03 27.17 0.67
C VAL A 10 0.51 25.74 0.64
N THR A 11 -0.61 25.54 -0.04
CA THR A 11 -1.02 24.20 -0.42
C THR A 11 0.00 23.76 -1.47
N THR A 12 1.09 23.14 -1.01
CA THR A 12 1.88 22.30 -1.90
C THR A 12 0.90 21.28 -2.43
N SER A 13 0.47 21.46 -3.69
CA SER A 13 -0.23 20.43 -4.44
C SER A 13 0.61 19.18 -4.28
N ALA A 14 0.10 18.23 -3.49
CA ALA A 14 0.75 16.96 -3.26
C ALA A 14 1.12 16.40 -4.63
N ALA A 15 2.38 16.01 -4.78
CA ALA A 15 2.84 15.31 -5.97
C ALA A 15 1.82 14.23 -6.33
N LYS A 16 1.53 14.10 -7.63
CA LYS A 16 0.65 13.07 -8.20
C LYS A 16 0.94 11.76 -7.46
N PRO A 17 -0.04 11.09 -6.82
CA PRO A 17 0.22 9.79 -6.23
C PRO A 17 0.68 8.88 -7.37
N ASP A 18 1.71 8.07 -7.14
CA ASP A 18 2.38 7.19 -8.12
C ASP A 18 1.48 6.06 -8.66
N GLY A 19 0.29 6.40 -9.19
CA GLY A 19 -0.72 5.49 -9.71
C GLY A 19 -1.38 4.60 -8.65
N CYS A 20 -0.96 4.66 -7.38
CA CYS A 20 -1.49 3.84 -6.31
C CYS A 20 -2.70 4.53 -5.66
N ALA A 21 -3.91 4.04 -5.93
CA ALA A 21 -5.16 4.60 -5.40
C ALA A 21 -5.82 3.70 -4.33
N ALA A 22 -5.02 3.04 -3.48
CA ALA A 22 -5.57 2.42 -2.27
C ALA A 22 -5.82 3.52 -1.23
N VAL A 23 -7.03 4.08 -1.23
CA VAL A 23 -7.41 5.22 -0.37
C VAL A 23 -8.08 4.70 0.88
N GLY A 24 -7.50 4.97 2.05
CA GLY A 24 -8.13 4.70 3.33
C GLY A 24 -7.37 5.33 4.49
N ASN A 25 -8.09 5.57 5.58
CA ASN A 25 -7.62 6.34 6.74
C ASN A 25 -7.97 5.67 8.08
N ASP A 26 -8.44 4.43 8.07
CA ASP A 26 -8.70 3.63 9.27
C ASP A 26 -7.38 3.22 9.91
N GLN A 27 -7.10 3.74 11.11
CA GLN A 27 -5.87 3.45 11.86
C GLN A 27 -6.08 2.43 12.99
N SER A 28 -7.24 1.78 13.03
CA SER A 28 -7.54 0.77 14.05
C SER A 28 -6.72 -0.50 13.83
N ILE A 29 -6.35 -1.19 14.91
CA ILE A 29 -5.70 -2.50 14.82
C ILE A 29 -6.70 -3.48 14.15
N PRO A 30 -6.34 -4.11 13.02
CA PRO A 30 -7.23 -5.04 12.34
C PRO A 30 -7.43 -6.29 13.21
N SER A 31 -8.68 -6.55 13.59
CA SER A 31 -9.09 -7.78 14.29
C SER A 31 -9.86 -8.75 13.38
N THR A 32 -10.25 -8.29 12.19
CA THR A 32 -10.97 -9.06 11.19
C THR A 32 -10.34 -8.89 9.81
N ALA A 33 -10.55 -9.89 8.95
CA ALA A 33 -10.15 -9.79 7.55
C ALA A 33 -11.00 -8.74 6.82
N PRO A 34 -10.43 -8.00 5.85
CA PRO A 34 -11.21 -7.12 4.98
C PRO A 34 -12.20 -7.91 4.12
N ASN A 35 -13.19 -7.21 3.58
CA ASN A 35 -14.04 -7.76 2.54
C ASN A 35 -13.21 -8.03 1.27
N GLN A 36 -13.61 -9.04 0.49
CA GLN A 36 -13.03 -9.34 -0.83
C GLN A 36 -11.54 -9.70 -0.82
N VAL A 37 -11.11 -10.50 0.16
CA VAL A 37 -9.79 -11.15 0.11
C VAL A 37 -9.83 -12.34 -0.83
N TYR A 38 -8.85 -12.42 -1.71
CA TYR A 38 -8.61 -13.58 -2.56
C TYR A 38 -7.13 -13.96 -2.52
N TRP A 39 -6.82 -15.17 -2.94
CA TRP A 39 -5.47 -15.73 -2.82
C TRP A 39 -4.91 -16.08 -4.19
N LYS A 40 -3.65 -15.72 -4.44
CA LYS A 40 -2.90 -16.12 -5.64
C LYS A 40 -1.58 -16.78 -5.23
N ARG A 41 -1.11 -17.73 -6.01
CA ARG A 41 0.17 -18.40 -5.75
C ARG A 41 1.34 -17.58 -6.30
N PHE A 42 2.42 -17.52 -5.53
CA PHE A 42 3.74 -17.02 -5.92
C PHE A 42 4.77 -18.05 -5.45
N GLU A 43 5.51 -18.66 -6.39
CA GLU A 43 6.56 -19.64 -6.07
C GLU A 43 6.15 -20.71 -5.04
N GLY A 44 4.95 -21.28 -5.24
CA GLY A 44 4.37 -22.32 -4.40
C GLY A 44 3.61 -21.83 -3.17
N VAL A 45 3.76 -20.57 -2.75
CA VAL A 45 3.11 -19.99 -1.56
C VAL A 45 1.86 -19.21 -1.96
N ALA A 46 0.75 -19.40 -1.25
CA ALA A 46 -0.46 -18.61 -1.45
C ALA A 46 -0.34 -17.26 -0.72
N LEU A 47 -0.53 -16.15 -1.45
CA LEU A 47 -0.46 -14.80 -0.93
C LEU A 47 -1.81 -14.09 -0.98
N PRO A 48 -2.14 -13.26 0.03
CA PRO A 48 -3.42 -12.58 0.11
C PRO A 48 -3.44 -11.31 -0.76
N PHE A 49 -4.53 -11.10 -1.46
CA PHE A 49 -4.79 -9.93 -2.29
C PHE A 49 -6.15 -9.34 -1.94
N SER A 50 -6.27 -8.04 -2.11
CA SER A 50 -7.52 -7.30 -2.00
C SER A 50 -7.53 -6.16 -3.02
N SER A 51 -8.67 -5.96 -3.68
CA SER A 51 -8.85 -4.83 -4.60
C SER A 51 -9.05 -3.49 -3.88
N SER A 52 -9.29 -3.49 -2.56
CA SER A 52 -9.39 -2.27 -1.74
C SER A 52 -8.11 -1.99 -0.95
N VAL A 53 -7.53 -3.02 -0.34
CA VAL A 53 -6.38 -2.89 0.57
C VAL A 53 -5.03 -3.04 -0.15
N GLY A 54 -5.01 -3.78 -1.28
CA GLY A 54 -3.81 -4.08 -2.05
C GLY A 54 -3.29 -5.52 -1.91
N PRO A 55 -2.22 -5.88 -2.64
CA PRO A 55 -1.51 -5.03 -3.59
C PRO A 55 -2.37 -4.74 -4.82
N LEU A 56 -2.45 -3.46 -5.21
CA LEU A 56 -3.19 -3.06 -6.42
C LEU A 56 -2.35 -3.20 -7.69
N GLU A 57 -1.03 -3.32 -7.55
CA GLU A 57 -0.12 -3.49 -8.68
C GLU A 57 0.95 -4.52 -8.36
N VAL A 58 1.20 -5.42 -9.31
CA VAL A 58 2.31 -6.38 -9.26
C VAL A 58 3.07 -6.28 -10.57
N LYS A 59 4.38 -6.02 -10.48
CA LYS A 59 5.31 -5.96 -11.60
C LYS A 59 6.46 -6.92 -11.32
N GLY A 60 6.50 -8.02 -12.08
CA GLY A 60 7.42 -9.13 -11.81
C GLY A 60 7.25 -9.64 -10.38
N ASP A 61 8.36 -9.63 -9.62
CA ASP A 61 8.39 -10.12 -8.26
C ASP A 61 7.95 -9.08 -7.23
N VAL A 62 7.75 -7.82 -7.64
CA VAL A 62 7.43 -6.70 -6.75
C VAL A 62 5.92 -6.43 -6.73
N ALA A 63 5.33 -6.51 -5.54
CA ALA A 63 3.94 -6.15 -5.27
C ALA A 63 3.88 -4.83 -4.49
N ARG A 64 3.11 -3.85 -4.98
CA ARG A 64 3.06 -2.47 -4.48
C ARG A 64 1.63 -1.93 -4.46
N CYS A 65 1.49 -0.65 -4.08
CA CYS A 65 0.19 0.03 -3.93
C CYS A 65 -0.69 -0.63 -2.86
N TYR A 66 -0.21 -0.63 -1.62
CA TYR A 66 -1.02 -1.01 -0.45
C TYR A 66 -1.67 0.23 0.15
N GLU A 67 -2.83 0.05 0.77
CA GLU A 67 -3.50 1.11 1.53
C GLU A 67 -2.61 1.59 2.69
N HIS A 68 -2.53 2.90 2.93
CA HIS A 68 -1.73 3.46 4.03
C HIS A 68 -2.48 3.37 5.38
N THR A 69 -2.88 2.16 5.73
CA THR A 69 -3.56 1.80 6.98
C THR A 69 -2.88 0.58 7.61
N PRO A 70 -3.09 0.29 8.91
CA PRO A 70 -2.58 -0.94 9.53
C PRO A 70 -2.98 -2.22 8.79
N ARG A 71 -4.16 -2.21 8.15
CA ARG A 71 -4.63 -3.31 7.32
C ARG A 71 -3.81 -3.47 6.05
N GLY A 72 -3.53 -2.38 5.33
CA GLY A 72 -2.64 -2.40 4.17
C GLY A 72 -1.21 -2.77 4.53
N ALA A 73 -0.70 -2.30 5.67
CA ALA A 73 0.60 -2.69 6.20
C ALA A 73 0.70 -4.20 6.47
N LEU A 74 -0.36 -4.83 6.99
CA LEU A 74 -0.39 -6.28 7.21
C LEU A 74 -0.33 -7.06 5.88
N PHE A 75 -1.07 -6.63 4.86
CA PHE A 75 -0.99 -7.23 3.53
C PHE A 75 0.40 -7.05 2.91
N ALA A 76 0.98 -5.86 3.06
CA ALA A 76 2.33 -5.55 2.60
C ALA A 76 3.36 -6.46 3.27
N ALA A 77 3.31 -6.62 4.59
CA ALA A 77 4.24 -7.46 5.34
C ALA A 77 4.25 -8.90 4.82
N VAL A 78 3.07 -9.53 4.67
CA VAL A 78 2.98 -10.91 4.18
C VAL A 78 3.50 -11.03 2.74
N GLN A 79 3.08 -10.13 1.85
CA GLN A 79 3.51 -10.13 0.45
C GLN A 79 5.02 -9.93 0.32
N ILE A 80 5.57 -8.92 1.00
CA ILE A 80 6.99 -8.55 0.92
C ILE A 80 7.84 -9.67 1.51
N SER A 81 7.50 -10.20 2.69
CA SER A 81 8.30 -11.27 3.32
C SER A 81 8.44 -12.49 2.42
N VAL A 82 7.34 -13.00 1.86
CA VAL A 82 7.39 -14.18 1.00
C VAL A 82 8.07 -13.88 -0.33
N ARG A 83 7.81 -12.71 -0.92
CA ARG A 83 8.46 -12.33 -2.17
C ARG A 83 9.96 -12.19 -1.97
N LEU A 84 10.42 -11.54 -0.90
CA LEU A 84 11.85 -11.47 -0.58
C LEU A 84 12.50 -12.84 -0.38
N ASP A 85 11.81 -13.78 0.27
CA ASP A 85 12.28 -15.16 0.48
C ASP A 85 12.36 -15.95 -0.84
N ARG A 86 11.36 -15.79 -1.72
CA ARG A 86 11.18 -16.65 -2.89
C ARG A 86 11.64 -16.07 -4.22
N SER A 87 11.84 -14.76 -4.32
CA SER A 87 12.23 -14.11 -5.57
C SER A 87 13.74 -14.17 -5.79
N ALA A 88 14.16 -14.65 -6.96
CA ALA A 88 15.55 -14.60 -7.38
C ALA A 88 15.95 -13.23 -7.96
N ARG A 89 14.98 -12.39 -8.36
CA ARG A 89 15.19 -11.27 -9.29
C ARG A 89 14.71 -9.89 -8.81
N TRP A 90 14.37 -9.70 -7.53
CA TRP A 90 13.85 -8.42 -7.06
C TRP A 90 14.83 -7.22 -7.19
N ARG A 91 16.11 -7.45 -7.52
CA ARG A 91 17.17 -6.43 -7.71
C ARG A 91 17.46 -6.05 -9.17
N GLU A 92 16.82 -6.69 -10.14
CA GLU A 92 16.99 -6.40 -11.58
C GLU A 92 16.02 -5.30 -12.03
#